data_AF-A0A2K3J6N0-F1
#
_entry.id   AF-A0A2K3J6N0-F1
#
_cell.length_a   1.000
_cell.length_b   1.000
_cell.length_c   1.000
_cell.angle_alpha   90.00
_cell.angle_beta   90.00
_cell.angle_gamma   90.00
#
_symmetry.space_group_name_H-M   'P 1'
#
loop_
_entity.id
_entity.type
_entity.pdbx_description
1 polymer ?
#
loop_
_entity_poly.entity_id
_entity_poly.type
_entity_poly.pdbx_seq_one_letter_code
_entity_poly.pdbx_strand_id
1 'polypeptide(L)'
;MNKKHYSKLISIVITILFLGLLISPCINGKISLRIDLKESLNKNINGRISREKMIEIAEAYVNFEWYPTENNIAPRTDFYILFHNILNRLVQNHLIIYLLAVLNGIKYVDTPDRDTHSDWPETYGWIADEKNIGVPYQWGGFSSISGFDLINPIDFEDQYTGTNSFEGKIYYAGDVFCDTGVISRRACGVDCSGFVSRCWNLSSKQSTRTLNNSEFSLPITIDNLQMGDILLRENHHVMLFKEFVDENRTLLTVYEAGPYYKAVEMTYEINNILDDGHSIELINNEVYGLYTYNAGNLVD
;
A
#
# COMPACT_ATOMS: atom_id res chain seq x y z
N MET A 1 -8.96 27.31 -19.62
CA MET A 1 -9.40 25.96 -20.08
C MET A 1 -9.25 25.84 -21.59
N ASN A 2 -8.51 24.84 -22.06
CA ASN A 2 -8.09 24.69 -23.46
C ASN A 2 -9.19 24.01 -24.33
N LYS A 3 -9.40 24.45 -25.58
CA LYS A 3 -10.49 23.98 -26.48
C LYS A 3 -10.51 22.46 -26.69
N LYS A 4 -9.36 21.80 -26.56
CA LYS A 4 -9.18 20.34 -26.70
C LYS A 4 -9.85 19.53 -25.57
N HIS A 5 -10.02 20.13 -24.38
CA HIS A 5 -10.73 19.50 -23.26
C HIS A 5 -12.26 19.53 -23.45
N TYR A 6 -12.78 20.55 -24.12
CA TYR A 6 -14.22 20.72 -24.35
C TYR A 6 -14.78 19.68 -25.32
N SER A 7 -14.03 19.34 -26.39
CA SER A 7 -14.48 18.34 -27.36
C SER A 7 -14.53 16.92 -26.79
N LYS A 8 -13.59 16.58 -25.88
CA LYS A 8 -13.60 15.30 -25.17
C LYS A 8 -14.78 15.20 -24.20
N LEU A 9 -15.06 16.25 -23.42
CA LEU A 9 -16.20 16.30 -22.50
C LEU A 9 -17.54 16.10 -23.25
N ILE A 10 -17.71 16.76 -24.40
CA ILE A 10 -18.92 16.63 -25.23
C ILE A 10 -19.06 15.22 -25.80
N SER A 11 -17.99 14.64 -26.34
CA SER A 11 -18.01 13.27 -26.86
C SER A 11 -18.41 12.25 -25.79
N ILE A 12 -17.95 12.45 -24.56
CA ILE A 12 -18.23 11.58 -23.42
C ILE A 12 -19.68 11.70 -22.96
N VAL A 13 -20.20 12.93 -22.83
CA VAL A 13 -21.61 13.18 -22.46
C VAL A 13 -22.55 12.57 -23.51
N ILE A 14 -22.21 12.67 -24.80
CA ILE A 14 -22.99 12.06 -25.89
C ILE A 14 -22.96 10.53 -25.78
N THR A 15 -21.79 9.92 -25.54
CA THR A 15 -21.68 8.46 -25.35
C THR A 15 -22.46 7.98 -24.12
N ILE A 16 -22.45 8.74 -23.02
CA ILE A 16 -23.22 8.43 -21.79
C ILE A 16 -24.72 8.55 -22.04
N LEU A 17 -25.17 9.58 -22.76
CA LEU A 17 -26.59 9.73 -23.13
C LEU A 17 -27.06 8.56 -24.03
N PHE A 18 -26.22 8.12 -24.96
CA PHE A 18 -26.53 6.97 -25.82
C PHE A 18 -26.53 5.63 -25.07
N LEU A 19 -25.61 5.43 -24.11
CA LEU A 19 -25.59 4.20 -23.29
C LEU A 19 -26.69 4.19 -22.23
N GLY A 20 -27.03 5.34 -21.64
CA GLY A 20 -28.10 5.48 -20.65
C GLY A 20 -29.50 5.24 -21.23
N LEU A 21 -29.69 5.49 -22.52
CA LEU A 21 -30.92 5.14 -23.25
C LEU A 21 -31.03 3.64 -23.58
N LEU A 22 -29.92 2.90 -23.58
CA LEU A 22 -29.91 1.46 -23.87
C LEU A 22 -29.96 0.58 -22.61
N ILE A 23 -29.73 1.16 -21.42
CA ILE A 23 -29.61 0.41 -20.17
C ILE A 23 -30.40 1.13 -19.06
N SER A 24 -31.72 1.03 -19.12
CA SER A 24 -32.62 1.10 -17.95
C SER A 24 -33.28 -0.26 -17.76
N PRO A 25 -33.59 -0.67 -16.53
CA PRO A 25 -33.03 -1.90 -15.96
C PRO A 25 -33.91 -3.12 -16.20
N CYS A 26 -33.33 -4.16 -16.76
CA CYS A 26 -33.82 -5.52 -16.60
C CYS A 26 -32.64 -6.48 -16.69
N ILE A 27 -31.90 -6.67 -15.60
CA ILE A 27 -31.26 -7.93 -15.22
C ILE A 27 -31.11 -7.87 -13.70
N ASN A 28 -32.10 -8.40 -13.00
CA ASN A 28 -31.95 -8.85 -11.63
C ASN A 28 -31.43 -10.29 -11.73
N GLY A 29 -30.12 -10.44 -11.96
CA GLY A 29 -29.48 -11.72 -12.16
C GLY A 29 -28.20 -11.78 -11.34
N LYS A 30 -28.24 -12.49 -10.20
CA LYS A 30 -27.04 -12.90 -9.48
C LYS A 30 -26.20 -13.77 -10.42
N ILE A 31 -25.22 -13.16 -11.08
CA ILE A 31 -24.13 -13.90 -11.69
C ILE A 31 -23.10 -14.14 -10.58
N SER A 32 -23.21 -15.28 -9.91
CA SER A 32 -22.10 -15.76 -9.08
C SER A 32 -21.07 -16.40 -10.02
N LEU A 33 -20.03 -15.66 -10.37
CA LEU A 33 -18.80 -16.26 -10.88
C LEU A 33 -18.13 -17.00 -9.72
N ARG A 34 -18.44 -18.29 -9.57
CA ARG A 34 -17.58 -19.21 -8.81
C ARG A 34 -16.29 -19.37 -9.61
N ILE A 35 -15.29 -18.59 -9.24
CA ILE A 35 -13.90 -18.95 -9.53
C ILE A 35 -13.59 -20.07 -8.54
N ASP A 36 -13.49 -21.31 -9.04
CA ASP A 36 -12.92 -22.43 -8.30
C ASP A 36 -11.43 -22.13 -8.05
N LEU A 37 -11.16 -21.37 -6.99
CA LEU A 37 -9.86 -21.37 -6.34
C LEU A 37 -9.76 -22.72 -5.61
N LYS A 38 -9.25 -23.73 -6.31
CA LYS A 38 -8.48 -24.78 -5.64
C LYS A 38 -7.26 -24.10 -5.05
N GLU A 39 -7.45 -23.51 -3.89
CA GLU A 39 -6.39 -23.08 -3.00
C GLU A 39 -5.63 -24.35 -2.65
N SER A 40 -4.52 -24.56 -3.36
CA SER A 40 -3.55 -25.57 -2.96
C SER A 40 -3.18 -25.25 -1.52
N LEU A 41 -3.41 -26.22 -0.64
CA LEU A 41 -2.86 -26.28 0.72
C LEU A 41 -1.33 -26.25 0.63
N ASN A 42 -0.76 -25.10 0.29
CA ASN A 42 0.60 -24.77 0.63
C ASN A 42 0.53 -24.48 2.12
N LYS A 43 1.07 -25.40 2.93
CA LYS A 43 1.56 -25.03 4.26
C LYS A 43 2.27 -23.69 4.09
N ASN A 44 1.84 -22.65 4.80
CA ASN A 44 2.54 -21.37 4.86
C ASN A 44 3.93 -21.66 5.42
N ILE A 45 4.91 -21.85 4.54
CA ILE A 45 6.31 -21.86 4.93
C ILE A 45 6.68 -20.38 5.02
N ASN A 46 6.52 -19.79 6.20
CA ASN A 46 7.13 -18.50 6.49
C ASN A 46 8.66 -18.69 6.46
N GLY A 47 9.37 -17.74 5.86
CA GLY A 47 10.82 -17.81 5.81
C GLY A 47 11.40 -17.68 7.21
N ARG A 48 12.35 -18.54 7.57
CA ARG A 48 13.21 -18.26 8.72
C ARG A 48 14.03 -17.02 8.36
N ILE A 49 13.96 -16.00 9.21
CA ILE A 49 14.68 -14.74 9.01
C ILE A 49 15.18 -14.23 10.37
N SER A 50 16.41 -13.74 10.40
CA SER A 50 16.98 -13.14 11.61
C SER A 50 16.54 -11.69 11.75
N ARG A 51 16.60 -11.15 12.97
CA ARG A 51 16.24 -9.75 13.23
C ARG A 51 17.13 -8.77 12.45
N GLU A 52 18.42 -9.07 12.35
CA GLU A 52 19.38 -8.26 11.59
C GLU A 52 18.94 -8.18 10.13
N LYS A 53 18.49 -9.30 9.55
CA LYS A 53 18.01 -9.33 8.17
C LYS A 53 16.67 -8.61 8.00
N MET A 54 15.77 -8.68 8.99
CA MET A 54 14.54 -7.87 8.98
C MET A 54 14.86 -6.37 8.90
N ILE A 55 15.85 -5.91 9.68
CA ILE A 55 16.30 -4.51 9.70
C ILE A 55 17.01 -4.14 8.39
N GLU A 56 17.88 -5.00 7.87
CA GLU A 56 18.55 -4.76 6.58
C GLU A 56 17.53 -4.60 5.43
N ILE A 57 16.47 -5.42 5.42
CA ILE A 57 15.36 -5.28 4.47
C ILE A 57 14.67 -3.93 4.68
N ALA A 58 14.27 -3.62 5.93
CA ALA A 58 13.56 -2.37 6.24
C ALA A 58 14.35 -1.14 5.79
N GLU A 59 15.66 -1.09 6.07
CA GLU A 59 16.58 -0.05 5.63
C GLU A 59 16.64 0.08 4.12
N ALA A 60 16.68 -1.05 3.40
CA ALA A 60 16.71 -1.05 1.96
C ALA A 60 15.39 -0.55 1.34
N TYR A 61 14.23 -0.76 1.97
CA TYR A 61 12.97 -0.16 1.53
C TYR A 61 12.94 1.35 1.71
N VAL A 62 13.42 1.84 2.86
CA VAL A 62 13.45 3.27 3.17
C VAL A 62 14.43 4.03 2.29
N ASN A 63 15.56 3.39 1.95
CA ASN A 63 16.62 3.99 1.14
C ASN A 63 16.55 3.60 -0.34
N PHE A 64 15.45 2.95 -0.78
CA PHE A 64 15.33 2.49 -2.17
C PHE A 64 15.33 3.69 -3.11
N GLU A 65 16.35 3.81 -3.97
CA GLU A 65 16.44 4.85 -4.98
C GLU A 65 15.82 4.38 -6.29
N TRP A 66 14.95 5.19 -6.90
CA TRP A 66 14.27 4.82 -8.13
C TRP A 66 13.89 6.05 -8.96
N TYR A 67 13.59 5.84 -10.24
CA TYR A 67 13.42 6.90 -11.25
C TYR A 67 12.10 6.67 -12.02
N PRO A 68 10.95 7.13 -11.51
CA PRO A 68 9.68 7.05 -12.24
C PRO A 68 9.75 7.84 -13.54
N THR A 69 8.98 7.40 -14.53
CA THR A 69 8.63 8.22 -15.70
C THR A 69 7.22 8.79 -15.53
N GLU A 70 6.82 9.69 -16.43
CA GLU A 70 5.43 10.18 -16.57
C GLU A 70 4.38 9.06 -16.71
N ASN A 71 4.78 7.85 -17.11
CA ASN A 71 3.86 6.71 -17.17
C ASN A 71 3.56 6.12 -15.78
N ASN A 72 4.47 6.28 -14.83
CA ASN A 72 4.35 5.80 -13.45
C ASN A 72 3.52 6.74 -12.58
N ILE A 73 3.37 8.00 -13.01
CA ILE A 73 2.65 9.03 -12.29
C ILE A 73 1.26 9.24 -12.92
N ALA A 74 0.23 9.29 -12.08
CA ALA A 74 -1.17 9.39 -12.44
C ALA A 74 -1.90 10.31 -11.46
N PRO A 75 -1.78 11.64 -11.63
CA PRO A 75 -2.51 12.55 -10.76
C PRO A 75 -4.01 12.55 -11.10
N ARG A 76 -4.84 12.69 -10.07
CA ARG A 76 -6.28 12.89 -10.26
C ARG A 76 -6.56 14.28 -10.82
N THR A 77 -6.91 14.34 -12.11
CA THR A 77 -7.25 15.62 -12.75
C THR A 77 -8.60 16.19 -12.28
N ASP A 78 -8.78 17.52 -12.31
CA ASP A 78 -10.09 18.17 -12.07
C ASP A 78 -11.21 17.60 -12.96
N PHE A 79 -10.85 17.24 -14.19
CA PHE A 79 -11.75 16.60 -15.13
C PHE A 79 -12.22 15.23 -14.63
N TYR A 80 -11.32 14.43 -14.04
CA TYR A 80 -11.69 13.19 -13.38
C TYR A 80 -12.69 13.45 -12.26
N ILE A 81 -12.42 14.42 -11.38
CA ILE A 81 -13.27 14.67 -10.19
C ILE A 81 -14.68 15.04 -10.63
N LEU A 82 -14.79 15.95 -11.60
CA LEU A 82 -16.07 16.36 -12.18
C LEU A 82 -16.78 15.17 -12.87
N PHE A 83 -16.06 14.40 -13.68
CA PHE A 83 -16.59 13.23 -14.39
C PHE A 83 -17.10 12.17 -13.41
N HIS A 84 -16.30 11.81 -12.40
CA HIS A 84 -16.66 10.84 -11.38
C HIS A 84 -17.91 11.28 -10.60
N ASN A 85 -17.97 12.54 -10.16
CA ASN A 85 -19.12 13.06 -9.41
C ASN A 85 -20.42 13.05 -10.22
N ILE A 86 -20.37 13.40 -11.51
CA ILE A 86 -21.53 13.37 -12.39
C ILE A 86 -21.95 11.91 -12.66
N LEU A 87 -20.99 11.06 -13.04
CA LEU A 87 -21.29 9.70 -13.46
C LEU A 87 -21.71 8.81 -12.28
N ASN A 88 -21.12 8.99 -11.10
CA ASN A 88 -21.52 8.28 -9.89
C ASN A 88 -22.98 8.61 -9.51
N ARG A 89 -23.38 9.89 -9.64
CA ARG A 89 -24.77 10.30 -9.44
C ARG A 89 -25.75 9.69 -10.45
N LEU A 90 -25.32 9.51 -11.71
CA LEU A 90 -26.18 9.02 -12.80
C LEU A 90 -26.28 7.50 -12.86
N VAL A 91 -25.17 6.80 -12.61
CA VAL A 91 -25.01 5.38 -12.93
C VAL A 91 -25.02 4.50 -11.68
N GLN A 92 -24.55 5.03 -10.54
CA GLN A 92 -24.42 4.31 -9.25
C GLN A 92 -23.78 2.91 -9.36
N ASN A 93 -22.97 2.69 -10.40
CA ASN A 93 -22.35 1.41 -10.68
C ASN A 93 -20.88 1.63 -11.05
N HIS A 94 -20.00 1.33 -10.11
CA HIS A 94 -18.56 1.54 -10.24
C HIS A 94 -17.92 0.79 -11.43
N LEU A 95 -18.48 -0.35 -11.85
CA LEU A 95 -17.96 -1.10 -12.99
C LEU A 95 -18.18 -0.35 -14.31
N ILE A 96 -19.36 0.27 -14.47
CA ILE A 96 -19.69 1.06 -15.66
C ILE A 96 -18.85 2.35 -15.67
N ILE A 97 -18.67 2.99 -14.51
CA ILE A 97 -17.80 4.18 -14.36
C ILE A 97 -16.37 3.85 -14.78
N TYR A 98 -15.84 2.70 -14.33
CA TYR A 98 -14.52 2.21 -14.72
C TYR A 98 -14.40 1.97 -16.23
N LEU A 99 -15.34 1.25 -16.85
CA LEU A 99 -15.31 0.97 -18.29
C LEU A 99 -15.30 2.26 -19.11
N LEU A 100 -16.15 3.22 -18.74
CA LEU A 100 -16.21 4.53 -19.41
C LEU A 100 -14.93 5.34 -19.20
N ALA A 101 -14.34 5.31 -18.00
CA ALA A 101 -13.06 5.96 -17.74
C ALA A 101 -11.93 5.38 -18.61
N VAL A 102 -11.82 4.05 -18.67
CA VAL A 102 -10.81 3.35 -19.49
C VAL A 102 -10.99 3.67 -20.98
N LEU A 103 -12.22 3.61 -21.51
CA LEU A 103 -12.50 3.93 -22.91
C LEU A 103 -12.12 5.36 -23.29
N ASN A 104 -12.05 6.27 -22.31
CA ASN A 104 -11.70 7.67 -22.51
C ASN A 104 -10.27 8.01 -22.07
N GLY A 105 -9.45 6.99 -21.75
CA GLY A 105 -8.05 7.17 -21.36
C GLY A 105 -7.87 7.86 -20.00
N ILE A 106 -8.87 7.78 -19.12
CA ILE A 106 -8.81 8.36 -17.78
C ILE A 106 -8.09 7.35 -16.86
N LYS A 107 -6.91 7.74 -16.34
CA LYS A 107 -6.19 6.98 -15.30
C LYS A 107 -6.99 7.05 -13.98
N TYR A 108 -7.08 5.95 -13.25
CA TYR A 108 -8.01 5.78 -12.11
C TYR A 108 -7.30 5.60 -10.75
N VAL A 109 -5.98 5.55 -10.76
CA VAL A 109 -5.14 5.62 -9.55
C VAL A 109 -4.77 7.08 -9.36
N ASP A 110 -4.83 7.55 -8.12
CA ASP A 110 -4.31 8.85 -7.72
C ASP A 110 -2.95 8.61 -7.07
N THR A 111 -1.86 8.83 -7.82
CA THR A 111 -0.51 8.68 -7.28
C THR A 111 -0.14 9.90 -6.45
N PRO A 112 0.80 9.79 -5.51
CA PRO A 112 1.39 10.92 -4.78
C PRO A 112 2.22 11.84 -5.69
N ASP A 113 1.62 12.45 -6.71
CA ASP A 113 2.29 13.28 -7.71
C ASP A 113 2.55 14.70 -7.19
N ARG A 114 3.82 15.04 -6.99
CA ARG A 114 4.22 16.35 -6.45
C ARG A 114 3.89 17.51 -7.38
N ASP A 115 3.89 17.31 -8.69
CA ASP A 115 3.58 18.39 -9.65
C ASP A 115 2.11 18.81 -9.57
N THR A 116 1.24 17.92 -9.10
CA THR A 116 -0.19 18.22 -8.88
C THR A 116 -0.53 18.58 -7.44
N HIS A 117 0.35 18.23 -6.50
CA HIS A 117 0.26 18.58 -5.08
C HIS A 117 1.35 19.56 -4.66
N SER A 118 1.47 20.67 -5.39
CA SER A 118 2.51 21.70 -5.15
C SER A 118 2.46 22.38 -3.78
N ASP A 119 1.37 22.19 -3.03
CA ASP A 119 1.19 22.67 -1.65
C ASP A 119 1.75 21.71 -0.60
N TRP A 120 2.12 20.49 -0.97
CA TRP A 120 2.71 19.51 -0.05
C TRP A 120 4.16 19.86 0.31
N PRO A 121 4.61 19.52 1.53
CA PRO A 121 6.02 19.61 1.88
C PRO A 121 6.89 18.78 0.92
N GLU A 122 8.14 19.22 0.69
CA GLU A 122 9.04 18.58 -0.29
C GLU A 122 9.33 17.10 -0.04
N THR A 123 9.11 16.64 1.18
CA THR A 123 9.31 15.25 1.61
C THR A 123 8.22 14.30 1.13
N TYR A 124 7.07 14.83 0.67
CA TYR A 124 5.92 14.07 0.21
C TYR A 124 5.96 13.85 -1.31
N GLY A 125 5.49 12.67 -1.70
CA GLY A 125 5.21 12.36 -3.09
C GLY A 125 6.43 12.20 -3.98
N TRP A 126 6.17 12.12 -5.27
CA TRP A 126 7.11 11.72 -6.30
C TRP A 126 7.20 12.76 -7.41
N ILE A 127 8.39 12.88 -7.98
CA ILE A 127 8.65 13.70 -9.17
C ILE A 127 9.05 12.78 -10.32
N ALA A 128 8.39 12.90 -11.47
CA ALA A 128 8.72 12.14 -12.67
C ALA A 128 10.10 12.55 -13.21
N ASP A 129 10.82 11.58 -13.79
CA ASP A 129 12.13 11.72 -14.41
C ASP A 129 13.23 12.25 -13.46
N GLU A 130 12.98 12.21 -12.14
CA GLU A 130 13.93 12.55 -11.09
C GLU A 130 14.17 11.37 -10.13
N LYS A 131 15.25 11.46 -9.36
CA LYS A 131 15.55 10.47 -8.32
C LYS A 131 14.59 10.61 -7.16
N ASN A 132 13.90 9.54 -6.81
CA ASN A 132 13.04 9.43 -5.64
C ASN A 132 13.62 8.42 -4.66
N ILE A 133 13.33 8.59 -3.36
CA ILE A 133 13.86 7.73 -2.28
C ILE A 133 12.71 7.21 -1.43
N GLY A 134 12.72 5.90 -1.20
CA GLY A 134 11.75 5.13 -0.43
C GLY A 134 10.78 4.39 -1.35
N VAL A 135 10.49 3.13 -1.03
CA VAL A 135 9.47 2.35 -1.75
C VAL A 135 8.09 3.00 -1.57
N PRO A 136 7.30 3.18 -2.64
CA PRO A 136 6.00 3.82 -2.54
C PRO A 136 4.98 3.12 -1.67
N TYR A 137 4.15 3.92 -1.00
CA TYR A 137 2.98 3.42 -0.29
C TYR A 137 1.88 3.08 -1.28
N GLN A 138 1.40 1.84 -1.21
CA GLN A 138 0.26 1.36 -1.99
C GLN A 138 -0.74 0.70 -1.05
N TRP A 139 -1.99 1.14 -1.05
CA TRP A 139 -3.02 0.51 -0.23
C TRP A 139 -3.24 -0.95 -0.65
N GLY A 140 -3.02 -1.89 0.27
CA GLY A 140 -3.04 -3.33 -0.02
C GLY A 140 -1.77 -3.87 -0.69
N GLY A 141 -0.74 -3.04 -0.88
CA GLY A 141 0.51 -3.39 -1.56
C GLY A 141 1.35 -4.43 -0.84
N PHE A 142 2.13 -5.18 -1.61
CA PHE A 142 3.02 -6.26 -1.12
C PHE A 142 4.22 -6.48 -2.05
N SER A 143 4.68 -5.43 -2.74
CA SER A 143 5.89 -5.49 -3.55
C SER A 143 7.11 -5.87 -2.70
N SER A 144 8.07 -6.55 -3.30
CA SER A 144 9.38 -6.85 -2.76
C SER A 144 10.45 -5.96 -3.37
N ILE A 145 11.65 -5.98 -2.81
CA ILE A 145 12.86 -5.47 -3.44
C ILE A 145 13.85 -6.62 -3.67
N SER A 146 14.66 -6.53 -4.72
CA SER A 146 15.68 -7.52 -5.06
C SER A 146 16.79 -7.62 -4.02
N GLY A 147 17.50 -8.75 -4.00
CA GLY A 147 18.72 -8.94 -3.20
C GLY A 147 18.56 -9.62 -1.83
N PHE A 148 17.35 -10.04 -1.47
CA PHE A 148 17.05 -10.59 -0.14
C PHE A 148 16.50 -12.03 -0.13
N ASP A 149 16.40 -12.68 -1.30
CA ASP A 149 15.85 -14.04 -1.46
C ASP A 149 14.50 -14.26 -0.74
N LEU A 150 13.62 -13.26 -0.82
CA LEU A 150 12.31 -13.29 -0.17
C LEU A 150 11.41 -14.37 -0.77
N ILE A 151 10.52 -14.94 0.04
CA ILE A 151 9.53 -15.91 -0.41
C ILE A 151 8.48 -15.19 -1.26
N ASN A 152 8.16 -15.78 -2.43
CA ASN A 152 7.21 -15.25 -3.40
C ASN A 152 7.46 -13.75 -3.69
N PRO A 153 8.66 -13.38 -4.17
CA PRO A 153 8.99 -12.00 -4.44
C PRO A 153 8.19 -11.50 -5.65
N ILE A 154 7.72 -10.25 -5.55
CA ILE A 154 7.12 -9.50 -6.64
C ILE A 154 7.86 -8.17 -6.68
N ASP A 155 8.88 -8.07 -7.51
CA ASP A 155 9.83 -6.96 -7.45
C ASP A 155 9.19 -5.62 -7.85
N PHE A 156 9.36 -4.62 -6.99
CA PHE A 156 8.88 -3.25 -7.23
C PHE A 156 9.49 -2.65 -8.51
N GLU A 157 10.80 -2.82 -8.73
CA GLU A 157 11.52 -2.33 -9.91
C GLU A 157 10.89 -2.90 -11.18
N ASP A 158 10.66 -4.21 -11.20
CA ASP A 158 10.04 -4.88 -12.34
C ASP A 158 8.63 -4.37 -12.61
N GLN A 159 7.85 -4.11 -11.55
CA GLN A 159 6.49 -3.60 -11.67
C GLN A 159 6.43 -2.20 -12.27
N TYR A 160 7.25 -1.26 -11.78
CA TYR A 160 7.17 0.12 -12.24
C TYR A 160 7.89 0.32 -13.59
N THR A 161 8.97 -0.42 -13.86
CA THR A 161 9.64 -0.35 -15.17
C THR A 161 8.93 -1.19 -16.24
N GLY A 162 8.11 -2.16 -15.84
CA GLY A 162 7.44 -3.08 -16.74
C GLY A 162 8.42 -4.05 -17.39
N THR A 163 9.34 -4.63 -16.61
CA THR A 163 10.35 -5.61 -17.03
C THR A 163 10.06 -7.01 -16.49
N ASN A 164 10.81 -8.01 -16.95
CA ASN A 164 10.71 -9.40 -16.49
C ASN A 164 9.26 -9.92 -16.53
N SER A 165 8.71 -10.35 -15.39
CA SER A 165 7.34 -10.87 -15.29
C SER A 165 6.26 -9.82 -15.59
N PHE A 166 6.64 -8.54 -15.68
CA PHE A 166 5.79 -7.40 -15.98
C PHE A 166 6.06 -6.80 -17.37
N GLU A 167 6.75 -7.52 -18.27
CA GLU A 167 7.07 -7.03 -19.62
C GLU A 167 5.87 -6.37 -20.33
N GLY A 168 6.02 -5.09 -20.67
CA GLY A 168 5.01 -4.28 -21.36
C GLY A 168 3.86 -3.80 -20.47
N LYS A 169 3.94 -3.98 -19.14
CA LYS A 169 2.95 -3.54 -18.16
C LYS A 169 3.62 -2.65 -17.10
N ILE A 170 3.53 -1.35 -17.31
CA ILE A 170 4.02 -0.33 -16.36
C ILE A 170 2.96 -0.08 -15.27
N TYR A 171 3.37 -0.14 -14.01
CA TYR A 171 2.53 0.12 -12.84
C TYR A 171 2.77 1.53 -12.30
N TYR A 172 1.74 2.09 -11.67
CA TYR A 172 1.79 3.37 -10.99
C TYR A 172 2.53 3.28 -9.65
N ALA A 173 3.24 4.33 -9.29
CA ALA A 173 4.01 4.38 -8.05
C ALA A 173 3.12 4.75 -6.86
N GLY A 174 2.66 3.73 -6.13
CA GLY A 174 1.79 3.92 -4.98
C GLY A 174 0.40 4.46 -5.31
N ASP A 175 -0.37 4.74 -4.25
CA ASP A 175 -1.67 5.40 -4.33
C ASP A 175 -1.99 6.22 -3.06
N VAL A 176 -2.49 7.43 -3.26
CA VAL A 176 -3.05 8.33 -2.22
C VAL A 176 -4.48 7.93 -1.91
N PHE A 177 -5.22 7.57 -2.95
CA PHE A 177 -6.62 7.20 -2.87
C PHE A 177 -6.96 6.17 -3.96
N CYS A 178 -7.58 5.06 -3.54
CA CYS A 178 -8.10 4.05 -4.44
C CYS A 178 -9.62 3.89 -4.23
N ASP A 179 -10.41 4.50 -5.11
CA ASP A 179 -11.90 4.56 -5.04
C ASP A 179 -12.60 3.19 -5.12
N THR A 180 -11.87 2.13 -5.48
CA THR A 180 -12.45 0.78 -5.56
C THR A 180 -11.39 -0.27 -5.23
N GLY A 181 -11.75 -1.32 -4.49
CA GLY A 181 -10.84 -2.44 -4.19
C GLY A 181 -10.33 -3.24 -5.40
N VAL A 182 -10.65 -2.83 -6.64
CA VAL A 182 -10.23 -3.46 -7.89
C VAL A 182 -9.06 -2.70 -8.55
N ILE A 183 -8.87 -1.41 -8.26
CA ILE A 183 -8.02 -0.50 -9.06
C ILE A 183 -6.59 -0.34 -8.51
N SER A 184 -6.37 -0.62 -7.23
CA SER A 184 -5.02 -0.73 -6.62
C SER A 184 -4.14 -1.77 -7.35
N ARG A 185 -4.73 -2.67 -8.14
CA ARG A 185 -4.02 -3.67 -8.96
C ARG A 185 -3.13 -3.10 -10.07
N ARG A 186 -3.18 -1.79 -10.35
CA ARG A 186 -2.26 -1.12 -11.28
C ARG A 186 -1.24 -0.22 -10.58
N ALA A 187 -1.29 -0.11 -9.26
CA ALA A 187 -0.25 0.51 -8.46
C ALA A 187 0.70 -0.58 -7.95
N CYS A 188 1.93 -0.17 -7.63
CA CYS A 188 2.97 -1.01 -7.03
C CYS A 188 3.59 -0.29 -5.83
N GLY A 189 4.08 -1.06 -4.87
CA GLY A 189 4.52 -0.57 -3.56
C GLY A 189 4.06 -1.50 -2.42
N VAL A 190 4.11 -0.95 -1.21
CA VAL A 190 3.71 -1.66 0.02
C VAL A 190 2.75 -0.80 0.84
N ASP A 191 1.77 -1.40 1.52
CA ASP A 191 1.14 -0.71 2.65
C ASP A 191 1.90 -1.02 3.96
N CYS A 192 1.43 -0.46 5.07
CA CYS A 192 2.04 -0.65 6.39
C CYS A 192 2.24 -2.13 6.73
N SER A 193 1.22 -2.97 6.52
CA SER A 193 1.26 -4.38 6.89
C SER A 193 1.96 -5.25 5.84
N GLY A 194 1.93 -4.86 4.57
CA GLY A 194 2.69 -5.47 3.49
C GLY A 194 4.19 -5.25 3.65
N PHE A 195 4.60 -4.05 4.07
CA PHE A 195 5.97 -3.73 4.43
C PHE A 195 6.50 -4.64 5.55
N VAL A 196 5.77 -4.72 6.67
CA VAL A 196 6.13 -5.61 7.79
C VAL A 196 6.15 -7.08 7.36
N SER A 197 5.16 -7.51 6.57
CA SER A 197 5.10 -8.88 6.06
C SER A 197 6.33 -9.23 5.19
N ARG A 198 6.88 -8.27 4.44
CA ARG A 198 8.12 -8.46 3.68
C ARG A 198 9.35 -8.47 4.56
N CYS A 199 9.43 -7.60 5.56
CA CYS A 199 10.52 -7.61 6.54
C CYS A 199 10.58 -8.93 7.32
N TRP A 200 9.43 -9.52 7.64
CA TRP A 200 9.32 -10.85 8.26
C TRP A 200 9.42 -12.02 7.28
N ASN A 201 9.66 -11.76 5.99
CA ASN A 201 9.74 -12.76 4.93
C ASN A 201 8.54 -13.75 4.91
N LEU A 202 7.35 -13.20 5.10
CA LEU A 202 6.11 -13.98 5.01
C LEU A 202 5.81 -14.33 3.56
N SER A 203 5.23 -15.51 3.33
CA SER A 203 4.86 -16.01 2.01
C SER A 203 3.74 -15.19 1.34
N SER A 204 2.96 -14.48 2.16
CA SER A 204 1.80 -13.70 1.78
C SER A 204 1.62 -12.50 2.72
N LYS A 205 1.00 -11.45 2.20
CA LYS A 205 0.65 -10.27 2.98
C LYS A 205 -0.31 -10.64 4.11
N GLN A 206 0.06 -10.28 5.34
CA GLN A 206 -0.86 -10.26 6.47
C GLN A 206 -1.41 -8.85 6.66
N SER A 207 -2.66 -8.76 7.11
CA SER A 207 -3.31 -7.48 7.43
C SER A 207 -3.02 -7.08 8.88
N THR A 208 -3.26 -5.82 9.24
CA THR A 208 -3.23 -5.39 10.65
C THR A 208 -4.24 -6.11 11.55
N ARG A 209 -5.19 -6.87 10.99
CA ARG A 209 -6.14 -7.72 11.72
C ARG A 209 -5.65 -9.14 11.96
N THR A 210 -4.60 -9.56 11.24
CA THR A 210 -4.12 -10.95 11.27
C THR A 210 -2.70 -11.05 11.82
N LEU A 211 -1.94 -9.95 11.85
CA LEU A 211 -0.57 -9.94 12.37
C LEU A 211 -0.47 -10.32 13.84
N ASN A 212 -1.49 -10.08 14.66
CA ASN A 212 -1.57 -10.49 16.07
C ASN A 212 -1.91 -11.99 16.26
N ASN A 213 -2.19 -12.74 15.19
CA ASN A 213 -2.44 -14.16 15.29
C ASN A 213 -1.17 -14.90 15.70
N SER A 214 -1.33 -15.91 16.55
CA SER A 214 -0.22 -16.71 17.07
C SER A 214 0.58 -17.47 16.00
N GLU A 215 0.08 -17.58 14.77
CA GLU A 215 0.84 -18.10 13.63
C GLU A 215 1.99 -17.15 13.21
N PHE A 216 1.84 -15.84 13.42
CA PHE A 216 2.77 -14.82 12.93
C PHE A 216 3.48 -14.06 14.04
N SER A 217 2.83 -13.85 15.19
CA SER A 217 3.44 -13.09 16.28
C SER A 217 2.95 -13.52 17.66
N LEU A 218 3.67 -13.11 18.69
CA LEU A 218 3.30 -13.31 20.09
C LEU A 218 3.36 -11.97 20.83
N PRO A 219 2.42 -11.68 21.73
CA PRO A 219 2.48 -10.45 22.53
C PRO A 219 3.72 -10.47 23.43
N ILE A 220 4.36 -9.31 23.56
CA ILE A 220 5.57 -9.12 24.39
C ILE A 220 5.41 -7.88 25.26
N THR A 221 6.18 -7.80 26.34
CA THR A 221 6.23 -6.59 27.15
C THR A 221 7.26 -5.62 26.58
N ILE A 222 7.17 -4.33 26.94
CA ILE A 222 8.15 -3.32 26.54
C ILE A 222 9.60 -3.68 26.91
N ASP A 223 9.78 -4.40 28.02
CA ASP A 223 11.10 -4.86 28.47
C ASP A 223 11.73 -5.88 27.51
N ASN A 224 10.89 -6.61 26.78
CA ASN A 224 11.30 -7.64 25.81
C ASN A 224 11.32 -7.13 24.36
N LEU A 225 10.94 -5.87 24.12
CA LEU A 225 10.90 -5.27 22.79
C LEU A 225 12.32 -5.19 22.19
N GLN A 226 12.47 -5.75 21.00
CA GLN A 226 13.75 -5.85 20.28
C GLN A 226 13.56 -5.53 18.79
N MET A 227 14.64 -5.16 18.11
CA MET A 227 14.60 -4.81 16.69
C MET A 227 13.91 -5.91 15.87
N GLY A 228 13.05 -5.53 14.92
CA GLY A 228 12.25 -6.45 14.12
C GLY A 228 10.93 -6.89 14.76
N ASP A 229 10.68 -6.55 16.02
CA ASP A 229 9.34 -6.66 16.61
C ASP A 229 8.42 -5.56 16.06
N ILE A 230 7.11 -5.63 16.31
CA ILE A 230 6.14 -4.67 15.76
C ILE A 230 5.36 -3.93 16.84
N LEU A 231 5.02 -2.69 16.51
CA LEU A 231 4.00 -1.89 17.17
C LEU A 231 2.74 -1.99 16.30
N LEU A 232 1.69 -2.62 16.81
CA LEU A 232 0.47 -2.92 16.05
C LEU A 232 -0.74 -2.18 16.62
N ARG A 233 -1.40 -1.41 15.78
CA ARG A 233 -2.75 -0.90 16.01
C ARG A 233 -3.70 -1.60 15.07
N GLU A 234 -4.40 -2.61 15.58
CA GLU A 234 -5.30 -3.44 14.80
C GLU A 234 -6.29 -2.60 13.98
N ASN A 235 -6.55 -3.01 12.73
CA ASN A 235 -7.40 -2.31 11.76
C ASN A 235 -6.87 -0.96 11.25
N HIS A 236 -5.74 -0.45 11.74
CA HIS A 236 -5.27 0.89 11.42
C HIS A 236 -3.85 0.90 10.87
N HIS A 237 -2.86 0.52 11.68
CA HIS A 237 -1.46 0.72 11.32
C HIS A 237 -0.53 -0.28 12.00
N VAL A 238 0.65 -0.47 11.42
CA VAL A 238 1.72 -1.28 12.01
C VAL A 238 3.08 -0.72 11.62
N MET A 239 4.01 -0.77 12.57
CA MET A 239 5.37 -0.27 12.42
C MET A 239 6.35 -1.35 12.90
N LEU A 240 7.53 -1.41 12.28
CA LEU A 240 8.62 -2.30 12.66
C LEU A 240 9.56 -1.56 13.60
N PHE A 241 9.72 -2.04 14.83
CA PHE A 241 10.62 -1.45 15.81
C PHE A 241 12.08 -1.62 15.39
N LYS A 242 12.85 -0.53 15.44
CA LYS A 242 14.30 -0.53 15.23
C LYS A 242 15.03 -0.53 16.56
N GLU A 243 14.86 0.54 17.36
CA GLU A 243 15.58 0.72 18.62
C GLU A 243 14.94 1.78 19.51
N PHE A 244 15.32 1.78 20.79
CA PHE A 244 15.11 2.93 21.68
C PHE A 244 16.25 3.93 21.46
N VAL A 245 15.92 5.22 21.36
CA VAL A 245 16.89 6.29 21.11
C VAL A 245 17.59 6.73 22.40
N ASP A 246 16.93 6.56 23.54
CA ASP A 246 17.44 6.96 24.85
C ASP A 246 17.39 5.81 25.87
N GLU A 247 18.24 5.92 26.91
CA GLU A 247 18.34 4.91 27.97
C GLU A 247 17.06 4.78 28.81
N ASN A 248 16.27 5.85 28.88
CA ASN A 248 15.01 5.88 29.62
C ASN A 248 13.85 5.27 28.83
N ARG A 249 14.10 4.85 27.56
CA ARG A 249 13.12 4.31 26.62
C ARG A 249 11.93 5.23 26.39
N THR A 250 12.16 6.55 26.37
CA THR A 250 11.11 7.56 26.11
C THR A 250 10.94 7.87 24.63
N LEU A 251 11.96 7.60 23.82
CA LEU A 251 11.95 7.75 22.37
C LEU A 251 12.28 6.41 21.70
N LEU A 252 11.56 6.10 20.63
CA LEU A 252 11.83 4.93 19.80
C LEU A 252 11.90 5.31 18.32
N THR A 253 12.73 4.58 17.57
CA THR A 253 12.79 4.65 16.12
C THR A 253 12.13 3.42 15.52
N VAL A 254 11.37 3.63 14.46
CA VAL A 254 10.67 2.59 13.70
C VAL A 254 10.90 2.74 12.21
N TYR A 255 10.71 1.64 11.50
CA TYR A 255 10.44 1.66 10.07
C TYR A 255 8.96 1.43 9.81
N GLU A 256 8.38 2.18 8.89
CA GLU A 256 6.96 2.07 8.56
C GLU A 256 6.69 2.47 7.12
N ALA A 257 5.53 2.07 6.59
CA ALA A 257 5.04 2.54 5.31
C ALA A 257 3.71 3.26 5.48
N GLY A 258 3.59 4.47 4.92
CA GLY A 258 2.38 5.29 5.05
C GLY A 258 2.69 6.78 5.13
N PRO A 259 3.51 7.22 6.10
CA PRO A 259 3.94 8.62 6.14
C PRO A 259 4.59 9.03 4.82
N TYR A 260 4.32 10.26 4.39
CA TYR A 260 4.84 10.81 3.14
C TYR A 260 4.52 9.99 1.87
N TYR A 261 3.55 9.06 1.97
CA TYR A 261 3.20 8.06 0.96
C TYR A 261 4.33 7.11 0.58
N LYS A 262 5.19 6.73 1.54
CA LYS A 262 6.30 5.80 1.29
C LYS A 262 6.76 5.03 2.53
N ALA A 263 7.70 4.12 2.33
CA ALA A 263 8.48 3.53 3.41
C ALA A 263 9.47 4.57 3.98
N VAL A 264 9.46 4.77 5.28
CA VAL A 264 10.32 5.72 6.00
C VAL A 264 10.82 5.20 7.34
N GLU A 265 11.89 5.81 7.83
CA GLU A 265 12.32 5.75 9.22
C GLU A 265 11.74 6.95 9.98
N MET A 266 11.14 6.70 11.15
CA MET A 266 10.51 7.73 11.97
C MET A 266 10.86 7.52 13.44
N THR A 267 10.98 8.62 14.19
CA THR A 267 11.16 8.60 15.64
C THR A 267 9.91 9.13 16.32
N TYR A 268 9.44 8.41 17.33
CA TYR A 268 8.26 8.74 18.11
C TYR A 268 8.59 8.83 19.60
N GLU A 269 7.91 9.74 20.28
CA GLU A 269 7.90 9.84 21.75
C GLU A 269 6.80 8.96 22.34
N ILE A 270 7.16 8.18 23.36
CA ILE A 270 6.25 7.38 24.16
C ILE A 270 5.66 8.28 25.24
N ASN A 271 4.35 8.50 25.19
CA ASN A 271 3.62 9.25 26.20
C ASN A 271 3.39 8.41 27.47
N ASN A 272 3.02 7.14 27.28
CA ASN A 272 2.70 6.25 28.39
C ASN A 272 2.93 4.78 28.05
N ILE A 273 3.27 3.99 29.06
CA ILE A 273 3.26 2.53 29.01
C ILE A 273 1.98 2.10 29.73
N LEU A 274 1.12 1.33 29.06
CA LEU A 274 -0.16 0.95 29.63
C LEU A 274 0.02 -0.10 30.73
N ASP A 275 -0.95 -0.19 31.65
CA ASP A 275 -0.93 -1.12 32.79
C ASP A 275 -0.87 -2.60 32.37
N ASP A 276 -1.22 -2.92 31.12
CA ASP A 276 -1.09 -4.27 30.57
C ASP A 276 0.38 -4.68 30.32
N GLY A 277 1.31 -3.72 30.30
CA GLY A 277 2.73 -3.90 29.99
C GLY A 277 3.01 -4.31 28.54
N HIS A 278 1.97 -4.55 27.74
CA HIS A 278 1.99 -5.06 26.38
C HIS A 278 1.62 -4.00 25.35
N SER A 279 1.23 -2.81 25.80
CA SER A 279 0.84 -1.71 24.94
C SER A 279 1.54 -0.41 25.35
N ILE A 280 1.81 0.45 24.38
CA ILE A 280 2.31 1.81 24.58
C ILE A 280 1.40 2.82 23.91
N GLU A 281 1.33 4.02 24.48
CA GLU A 281 0.69 5.19 23.90
C GLU A 281 1.79 6.13 23.40
N LEU A 282 1.72 6.52 22.13
CA LEU A 282 2.60 7.55 21.56
C LEU A 282 2.03 8.95 21.80
N ILE A 283 2.84 9.99 21.68
CA ILE A 283 2.45 11.39 21.96
C ILE A 283 1.25 11.91 21.14
N ASN A 284 0.91 11.26 20.04
CA ASN A 284 -0.29 11.53 19.25
C ASN A 284 -1.58 10.90 19.85
N ASN A 285 -1.51 10.33 21.06
CA ASN A 285 -2.55 9.58 21.75
C ASN A 285 -3.01 8.31 21.02
N GLU A 286 -2.14 7.73 20.19
CA GLU A 286 -2.40 6.44 19.56
C GLU A 286 -1.78 5.30 20.37
N VAL A 287 -2.57 4.26 20.58
CA VAL A 287 -2.16 3.07 21.34
C VAL A 287 -1.77 1.94 20.40
N TYR A 288 -0.60 1.34 20.66
CA TYR A 288 -0.04 0.22 19.92
C TYR A 288 0.26 -0.94 20.84
N GLY A 289 -0.21 -2.13 20.49
CA GLY A 289 0.21 -3.38 21.13
C GLY A 289 1.58 -3.82 20.61
N LEU A 290 2.36 -4.48 21.45
CA LEU A 290 3.73 -4.92 21.16
C LEU A 290 3.76 -6.41 20.88
N TYR A 291 4.33 -6.80 19.74
CA TYR A 291 4.40 -8.19 19.32
C TYR A 291 5.76 -8.56 18.73
N THR A 292 6.30 -9.72 19.13
CA THR A 292 7.49 -10.31 18.49
C THR A 292 7.08 -11.19 17.32
N TYR A 293 7.91 -11.24 16.28
CA TYR A 293 7.74 -12.23 15.21
C TYR A 293 7.78 -13.65 15.81
N ASN A 294 6.76 -14.45 15.50
CA ASN A 294 6.77 -15.87 15.78
C ASN A 294 7.38 -16.59 14.58
N ALA A 295 8.67 -16.90 14.65
CA ALA A 295 9.38 -17.64 13.61
C ALA A 295 8.83 -19.06 13.37
N GLY A 296 7.80 -19.46 14.11
CA GLY A 296 7.23 -20.79 14.13
C GLY A 296 8.19 -21.74 14.81
N ASN A 297 7.73 -22.39 15.89
CA ASN A 297 8.24 -23.72 16.21
C ASN A 297 7.78 -24.67 15.09
N LEU A 298 8.43 -24.60 13.94
CA LEU A 298 8.47 -25.74 13.02
C LEU A 298 9.26 -26.79 13.79
N VAL A 299 8.55 -27.57 14.59
CA VAL A 299 9.03 -28.80 15.22
C VAL A 299 9.79 -29.56 14.14
N ASP A 300 11.09 -29.79 14.40
CA ASP A 300 11.98 -30.58 13.57
C ASP A 300 11.35 -31.94 13.19
#